data_AF-A0A9W6GLX2-F1
#
_entry.id   AF-A0A9W6GLX2-F1
#
_cell.length_a   1.000
_cell.length_b   1.000
_cell.length_c   1.000
_cell.angle_alpha   90.00
_cell.angle_beta   90.00
_cell.angle_gamma   90.00
#
_symmetry.space_group_name_H-M   'P 1'
#
loop_
_entity.id
_entity.type
_entity.pdbx_description
1 polymer ?
#
loop_
_entity_poly.entity_id
_entity_poly.type
_entity_poly.pdbx_seq_one_letter_code
_entity_poly.pdbx_strand_id
1 'polypeptide(L)'
;MLNQVVLADRTGLSINEFAEVAPEYSLENQRMLGTKQTSVDIMSIGTSTDPVAPLSDAELVTSASDNGVNVIVASEVGHGMPRSVVLPLISGYIVDKLK
;
A
#
# COMPACT_ATOMS: atom_id res chain seq x y z
N MET A 1 -16.89 14.36 33.25
CA MET A 1 -17.12 14.62 31.81
C MET A 1 -15.84 14.27 31.08
N LEU A 2 -15.80 13.13 30.39
CA LEU A 2 -14.65 12.79 29.54
C LEU A 2 -14.79 13.57 28.23
N ASN A 3 -13.74 14.30 27.87
CA ASN A 3 -13.58 14.89 26.56
C ASN A 3 -13.62 13.76 25.52
N GLN A 4 -14.72 13.66 24.77
CA GLN A 4 -14.72 12.89 23.53
C GLN A 4 -13.72 13.57 22.61
N VAL A 5 -12.59 12.90 22.39
CA VAL A 5 -11.70 13.22 21.27
C VAL A 5 -12.50 12.89 20.02
N VAL A 6 -13.18 13.90 19.49
CA VAL A 6 -13.75 13.86 18.15
C VAL A 6 -12.54 13.84 17.22
N LEU A 7 -12.06 12.64 16.88
CA LEU A 7 -11.27 12.46 15.67
C LEU A 7 -12.24 12.79 14.55
N ALA A 8 -12.17 14.03 14.05
CA ALA A 8 -12.90 14.46 12.88
C ALA A 8 -12.35 13.68 11.67
N ASP A 9 -12.79 12.43 11.52
CA ASP A 9 -12.77 11.75 10.25
C ASP A 9 -13.66 12.57 9.30
N ARG A 10 -13.12 12.86 8.11
CA ARG A 10 -13.84 13.56 7.03
C ARG A 10 -15.09 12.80 6.56
N THR A 11 -15.30 11.56 7.01
CA THR A 11 -16.50 10.74 6.74
C THR A 11 -17.68 11.04 7.66
N GLY A 12 -17.46 11.62 8.86
CA GLY A 12 -18.50 11.78 9.88
C GLY A 12 -18.89 10.49 10.62
N LEU A 13 -18.16 9.38 10.42
CA LEU A 13 -18.39 8.09 11.08
C LEU A 13 -17.60 7.97 12.39
N SER A 14 -18.10 7.18 13.33
CA SER A 14 -17.31 6.67 14.46
C SER A 14 -16.29 5.63 13.99
N ILE A 15 -15.29 5.33 14.83
CA ILE A 15 -14.25 4.34 14.50
C ILE A 15 -14.83 2.94 14.25
N ASN A 16 -15.92 2.58 14.94
CA ASN A 16 -16.58 1.28 14.76
C ASN A 16 -17.33 1.23 13.42
N GLU A 17 -18.06 2.29 13.08
CA GLU A 17 -18.73 2.42 11.79
C GLU A 17 -17.71 2.46 10.64
N PHE A 18 -16.58 3.13 10.83
CA PHE A 18 -15.48 3.11 9.87
C PHE A 18 -14.90 1.70 9.71
N ALA A 19 -14.70 0.95 10.79
CA ALA A 19 -14.18 -0.41 10.73
C ALA A 19 -15.11 -1.38 9.98
N GLU A 20 -16.43 -1.16 10.02
CA GLU A 20 -17.41 -1.96 9.28
C GLU A 20 -17.30 -1.73 7.76
N VAL A 21 -17.04 -0.50 7.32
CA VAL A 21 -16.93 -0.15 5.88
C VAL A 21 -15.50 -0.21 5.35
N ALA A 22 -14.49 -0.20 6.23
CA ALA A 22 -13.08 -0.24 5.87
C ALA A 22 -12.71 -1.34 4.85
N PRO A 23 -13.25 -2.58 4.95
CA PRO A 23 -12.97 -3.64 3.99
C PRO A 23 -13.38 -3.30 2.55
N GLU A 24 -14.38 -2.43 2.34
CA GLU A 24 -14.82 -2.03 1.00
C GLU A 24 -13.76 -1.20 0.25
N TYR A 25 -12.82 -0.58 0.99
CA TYR A 25 -11.70 0.14 0.40
C TYR A 25 -10.55 -0.76 -0.07
N SER A 26 -10.57 -2.07 0.23
CA SER A 26 -9.59 -3.01 -0.30
C SER A 26 -9.71 -3.13 -1.83
N LEU A 27 -8.59 -2.98 -2.54
CA LEU A 27 -8.52 -3.16 -4.00
C LEU A 27 -8.86 -4.60 -4.41
N GLU A 28 -8.61 -5.58 -3.54
CA GLU A 28 -9.01 -6.97 -3.77
C GLU A 28 -10.55 -7.11 -3.67
N ASN A 29 -11.17 -6.56 -2.62
CA ASN A 29 -12.64 -6.59 -2.47
C ASN A 29 -13.36 -5.81 -3.58
N GLN A 30 -12.74 -4.76 -4.11
CA GLN A 30 -13.19 -4.02 -5.30
C GLN A 30 -12.95 -4.77 -6.61
N ARG A 31 -12.36 -5.97 -6.57
CA ARG A 31 -12.03 -6.80 -7.74
C ARG A 31 -11.12 -6.09 -8.73
N MET A 32 -10.21 -5.27 -8.23
CA MET A 32 -9.13 -4.69 -9.02
C MET A 32 -7.90 -5.59 -9.05
N LEU A 33 -7.67 -6.35 -7.96
CA LEU A 33 -6.60 -7.34 -7.85
C LEU A 33 -7.15 -8.77 -7.99
N GLY A 34 -6.32 -9.72 -8.41
CA GLY A 34 -6.67 -11.15 -8.56
C GLY A 34 -7.62 -11.51 -9.71
N THR A 35 -8.23 -10.51 -10.37
CA THR A 35 -9.19 -10.73 -11.48
C THR A 35 -8.85 -9.98 -12.76
N LYS A 36 -8.09 -8.88 -12.66
CA LYS A 36 -7.66 -8.05 -13.78
C LYS A 36 -6.15 -7.97 -13.80
N GLN A 37 -5.59 -8.02 -15.01
CA GLN A 37 -4.20 -7.72 -15.29
C GLN A 37 -4.09 -6.33 -15.92
N THR A 38 -2.97 -5.66 -15.70
CA THR A 38 -2.66 -4.38 -16.32
C THR A 38 -1.32 -4.42 -17.02
N SER A 39 -1.24 -3.75 -18.18
CA SER A 39 0.02 -3.49 -18.87
C SER A 39 0.79 -2.32 -18.27
N VAL A 40 0.23 -1.63 -17.28
CA VAL A 40 0.93 -0.61 -16.51
C VAL A 40 1.94 -1.30 -15.62
N ASP A 41 3.19 -0.86 -15.70
CA ASP A 41 4.26 -1.33 -14.85
C ASP A 41 4.05 -0.86 -13.41
N ILE A 42 4.01 -1.80 -12.47
CA ILE A 42 3.79 -1.51 -11.05
C ILE A 42 5.03 -1.88 -10.26
N MET A 43 5.53 -0.94 -9.45
CA MET A 43 6.53 -1.21 -8.42
C MET A 43 5.92 -1.02 -7.03
N SER A 44 5.99 -2.06 -6.21
CA SER A 44 5.67 -1.99 -4.78
C SER A 44 6.96 -1.96 -3.97
N ILE A 45 7.01 -1.09 -2.96
CA ILE A 45 8.12 -0.98 -2.01
C ILE A 45 7.54 -1.12 -0.60
N GLY A 46 8.03 -2.08 0.16
CA GLY A 46 7.58 -2.34 1.53
C GLY A 46 8.70 -2.78 2.47
N THR A 47 8.41 -2.78 3.77
CA THR A 47 9.28 -3.35 4.80
C THR A 47 8.75 -4.71 5.25
N SER A 48 9.66 -5.57 5.71
CA SER A 48 9.30 -6.92 6.19
C SER A 48 8.40 -6.94 7.42
N THR A 49 8.30 -5.84 8.16
CA THR A 49 7.57 -5.75 9.44
C THR A 49 6.44 -4.73 9.40
N ASP A 50 5.97 -4.32 8.21
CA ASP A 50 4.88 -3.37 8.06
C ASP A 50 3.52 -4.01 8.46
N PRO A 51 2.87 -3.56 9.55
CA PRO A 51 1.58 -4.12 9.96
C PRO A 51 0.39 -3.52 9.19
N VAL A 52 0.61 -2.44 8.42
CA VAL A 52 -0.43 -1.72 7.68
C VAL A 52 -0.45 -2.16 6.21
N ALA A 53 0.73 -2.38 5.63
CA ALA A 53 0.90 -2.84 4.24
C ALA A 53 1.80 -4.09 4.22
N PRO A 54 1.27 -5.27 4.60
CA PRO A 54 2.05 -6.51 4.68
C PRO A 54 2.58 -6.92 3.30
N LEU A 55 3.64 -7.74 3.29
CA LEU A 55 4.29 -8.19 2.05
C LEU A 55 3.33 -8.89 1.09
N SER A 56 2.33 -9.62 1.62
CA SER A 56 1.29 -10.27 0.82
C SER A 56 0.51 -9.28 -0.05
N ASP A 57 0.24 -8.07 0.45
CA ASP A 57 -0.49 -7.05 -0.30
C ASP A 57 0.39 -6.49 -1.43
N ALA A 58 1.67 -6.29 -1.16
CA ALA A 58 2.64 -5.87 -2.17
C ALA A 58 2.80 -6.91 -3.29
N GLU A 59 2.83 -8.18 -2.95
CA GLU A 59 2.84 -9.31 -3.90
C GLU A 59 1.55 -9.37 -4.72
N LEU A 60 0.39 -9.22 -4.08
CA LEU A 60 -0.89 -9.21 -4.76
C LEU A 60 -1.01 -8.05 -5.76
N VAL A 61 -0.55 -6.86 -5.39
CA VAL A 61 -0.55 -5.67 -6.27
C VAL A 61 0.41 -5.85 -7.44
N THR A 62 1.64 -6.28 -7.19
CA THR A 62 2.65 -6.44 -8.26
C THR A 62 2.28 -7.56 -9.22
N SER A 63 1.70 -8.66 -8.73
CA SER A 63 1.24 -9.76 -9.58
C SER A 63 0.07 -9.39 -10.49
N ALA A 64 -0.60 -8.26 -10.27
CA ALA A 64 -1.63 -7.74 -11.18
C ALA A 64 -1.05 -6.97 -12.39
N SER A 65 0.28 -6.86 -12.50
CA SER A 65 0.99 -6.22 -13.60
C SER A 65 1.87 -7.23 -14.36
N ASP A 66 1.86 -7.16 -15.69
CA ASP A 66 2.70 -8.01 -16.55
C ASP A 66 4.21 -7.84 -16.26
N ASN A 67 4.61 -6.66 -15.77
CA ASN A 67 6.00 -6.33 -15.43
C ASN A 67 6.14 -5.85 -13.98
N GLY A 68 5.34 -6.42 -13.08
CA GLY A 68 5.36 -6.09 -11.66
C GLY A 68 6.72 -6.32 -11.01
N VAL A 69 7.16 -5.38 -10.17
CA VAL A 69 8.39 -5.50 -9.38
C VAL A 69 8.07 -5.26 -7.91
N ASN A 70 8.39 -6.24 -7.06
CA ASN A 70 8.28 -6.09 -5.61
C ASN A 70 9.68 -5.87 -5.01
N VAL A 71 9.86 -4.78 -4.27
CA VAL A 71 11.10 -4.46 -3.57
C VAL A 71 10.85 -4.54 -2.07
N ILE A 72 11.42 -5.58 -1.47
CA ILE A 72 11.31 -5.83 -0.04
C ILE A 72 12.60 -5.37 0.63
N VAL A 73 12.47 -4.46 1.59
CA VAL A 73 13.59 -4.06 2.43
C VAL A 73 13.45 -4.73 3.78
N ALA A 74 14.41 -5.61 4.08
CA ALA A 74 14.54 -6.20 5.41
C ALA A 74 14.84 -5.08 6.41
N SER A 75 13.90 -4.84 7.32
CA SER A 75 13.90 -3.67 8.18
C SER A 75 13.09 -3.97 9.44
N GLU A 76 13.55 -3.45 10.59
CA GLU A 76 12.76 -3.39 11.84
C GLU A 76 11.83 -2.17 11.88
N VAL A 77 11.97 -1.25 10.91
CA VAL A 77 11.07 -0.11 10.74
C VAL A 77 9.74 -0.64 10.20
N GLY A 78 8.65 -0.37 10.93
CA GLY A 78 7.28 -0.73 10.56
C GLY A 78 6.79 -0.03 9.29
N HIS A 79 5.65 0.67 9.35
CA HIS A 79 5.08 1.30 8.15
C HIS A 79 5.91 2.46 7.62
N GLY A 80 6.32 2.36 6.35
CA GLY A 80 7.04 3.40 5.63
C GLY A 80 8.54 3.42 5.91
N MET A 81 9.32 3.62 4.85
CA MET A 81 10.78 3.71 4.91
C MET A 81 11.28 5.16 4.84
N PRO A 82 12.50 5.44 5.35
CA PRO A 82 13.14 6.73 5.14
C PRO A 82 13.27 7.09 3.66
N ARG A 83 13.00 8.35 3.31
CA ARG A 83 13.09 8.85 1.93
C ARG A 83 14.46 8.63 1.29
N SER A 84 15.53 8.67 2.09
CA SER A 84 16.90 8.40 1.63
C SER A 84 17.08 6.99 1.07
N VAL A 85 16.25 6.03 1.48
CA VAL A 85 16.24 4.66 0.95
C VAL A 85 15.29 4.52 -0.23
N VAL A 86 14.08 5.09 -0.13
CA VAL A 86 13.02 4.93 -1.13
C VAL A 86 13.30 5.70 -2.41
N LEU A 87 13.75 6.96 -2.32
CA LEU A 87 13.85 7.85 -3.48
C LEU A 87 14.85 7.34 -4.54
N PRO A 88 16.03 6.80 -4.17
CA PRO A 88 16.93 6.19 -5.16
C PRO A 88 16.29 5.01 -5.90
N LEU A 89 15.51 4.16 -5.20
CA LEU A 89 14.82 3.01 -5.81
C LEU A 89 13.77 3.47 -6.83
N ILE A 90 12.94 4.45 -6.44
CA ILE A 90 11.94 5.07 -7.33
C ILE A 90 12.62 5.71 -8.55
N SER A 91 13.68 6.48 -8.33
CA SER A 91 14.40 7.13 -9.41
C SER A 91 14.99 6.13 -10.39
N GLY A 92 15.60 5.04 -9.90
CA GLY A 92 16.15 3.98 -10.75
C GLY A 92 15.07 3.32 -11.59
N TYR A 93 13.95 2.93 -10.96
CA TYR A 93 12.83 2.31 -11.66
C TYR A 93 12.25 3.21 -12.77
N ILE A 94 11.99 4.48 -12.48
CA ILE A 94 11.46 5.43 -13.46
C ILE A 94 12.43 5.60 -14.64
N VAL A 95 13.72 5.76 -14.35
CA VAL A 95 14.75 5.93 -15.39
C VAL A 95 14.84 4.70 -16.29
N ASP A 96 14.63 3.49 -15.77
CA ASP A 96 14.66 2.27 -16.57
C ASP A 96 13.38 2.06 -17.40
N LYS A 97 12.23 2.58 -16.96
CA LYS A 97 10.96 2.47 -17.69
C LYS A 97 10.72 3.57 -18.74
N LEU A 98 11.42 4.70 -18.65
CA LEU A 98 11.27 5.83 -19.58
C LEU A 98 12.34 5.89 -20.69
N LYS A 99 13.26 4.93 -20.73
CA LYS A 99 14.26 4.78 -21.81
C LYS A 99 13.70 3.95 -22.96
#